data_AF-A0A514JVL2-F1
#
_entry.id   AF-A0A514JVL2-F1
#
_cell.length_a   1.000
_cell.length_b   1.000
_cell.length_c   1.000
_cell.angle_alpha   90.00
_cell.angle_beta   90.00
_cell.angle_gamma   90.00
#
_symmetry.space_group_name_H-M   'P 1'
#
loop_
_entity.id
_entity.type
_entity.pdbx_description
1 polymer ?
#
loop_
_entity_poly.entity_id
_entity_poly.type
_entity_poly.pdbx_seq_one_letter_code
_entity_poly.pdbx_strand_id
1 'polypeptide(L)'
;MEREVKKRWQPQIRAKAKAKAASTGGIIIDTRARMGYTAPIGSTDQDRIRHLTVALPPVYAARLFEAQEASATGQQLQQIAAEALKEVYFQDGGRRAGSLEEVRFTGIEHFEFDL
;
A
#
# COMPACT_ATOMS: atom_id res chain seq x y z
N MET A 1 13.51 34.60 -5.64
CA MET A 1 13.67 33.95 -4.32
C MET A 1 12.70 32.77 -4.11
N GLU A 2 11.52 32.74 -4.74
CA GLU A 2 10.53 31.67 -4.54
C GLU A 2 10.94 30.26 -5.00
N ARG A 3 11.80 30.13 -6.04
CA ARG A 3 12.24 28.81 -6.56
C ARG A 3 13.15 28.05 -5.58
N GLU A 4 14.02 28.76 -4.87
CA GLU A 4 14.93 28.17 -3.89
C GLU A 4 14.18 27.75 -2.62
N VAL A 5 13.15 28.52 -2.22
CA VAL A 5 12.26 28.14 -1.10
C VAL A 5 11.46 26.89 -1.43
N LYS A 6 10.84 26.78 -2.62
CA LYS A 6 10.16 25.54 -3.04
C LYS A 6 11.10 24.33 -3.05
N LYS A 7 12.30 24.46 -3.62
CA LYS A 7 13.29 23.36 -3.67
C LYS A 7 13.74 22.88 -2.29
N ARG A 8 13.87 23.77 -1.31
CA ARG A 8 14.34 23.43 0.05
C ARG A 8 13.21 23.02 0.99
N TRP A 9 12.01 23.60 0.81
CA TRP A 9 10.86 23.38 1.67
C TRP A 9 10.04 22.15 1.25
N GLN A 10 9.95 21.84 -0.05
CA GLN A 10 9.26 20.63 -0.53
C GLN A 10 9.84 19.33 0.04
N PRO A 11 11.17 19.11 0.08
CA PRO A 11 11.74 17.90 0.66
C PRO A 11 11.44 17.77 2.16
N GLN A 12 11.54 18.87 2.92
CA GLN A 12 11.30 18.84 4.36
C GLN A 12 9.82 18.63 4.69
N ILE A 13 8.91 19.24 3.93
CA ILE A 13 7.46 18.99 4.08
C ILE A 13 7.13 17.55 3.70
N ARG A 14 7.68 17.02 2.60
CA ARG A 14 7.52 15.61 2.24
C ARG A 14 8.07 14.69 3.31
N ALA A 15 9.23 14.99 3.89
CA ALA A 15 9.80 14.20 4.99
C ALA A 15 8.91 14.23 6.24
N LYS A 16 8.38 15.40 6.62
CA LYS A 16 7.43 15.53 7.74
C LYS A 16 6.12 14.80 7.48
N ALA A 17 5.58 14.90 6.26
CA ALA A 17 4.36 14.21 5.86
C ALA A 17 4.57 12.69 5.87
N LYS A 18 5.69 12.20 5.30
CA LYS A 18 6.10 10.78 5.38
C LYS A 18 6.21 10.30 6.82
N ALA A 19 6.86 11.07 7.70
CA ALA A 19 6.98 10.72 9.12
C ALA A 19 5.62 10.67 9.84
N LYS A 20 4.72 11.61 9.54
CA LYS A 20 3.36 11.61 10.09
C LYS A 20 2.55 10.41 9.58
N ALA A 21 2.63 10.13 8.28
CA ALA A 21 1.99 8.99 7.64
C ALA A 21 2.49 7.66 8.22
N ALA A 22 3.79 7.50 8.39
CA ALA A 22 4.43 6.32 8.97
C ALA A 22 4.13 6.09 10.46
N SER A 23 3.81 7.16 11.20
CA SER A 23 3.58 7.08 12.66
C SER A 23 2.10 6.96 13.03
N THR A 24 1.25 7.82 12.47
CA THR A 24 -0.13 8.00 12.97
C THR A 24 -1.17 8.16 11.86
N GLY A 25 -0.79 8.72 10.71
CA GLY A 25 -1.73 9.07 9.65
C GLY A 25 -2.08 7.95 8.68
N GLY A 26 -1.16 7.03 8.42
CA GLY A 26 -1.28 6.12 7.29
C GLY A 26 -1.08 6.84 5.95
N ILE A 27 -1.38 6.14 4.86
CA ILE A 27 -1.34 6.66 3.49
C ILE A 27 -2.55 6.18 2.73
N ILE A 28 -2.99 6.93 1.72
CA ILE A 28 -3.91 6.39 0.72
C ILE A 28 -3.06 5.89 -0.44
N ILE A 29 -3.30 4.66 -0.86
CA ILE A 29 -2.74 4.13 -2.11
C ILE A 29 -3.84 4.02 -3.16
N ASP A 30 -3.49 4.40 -4.38
CA ASP A 30 -4.26 4.08 -5.56
C ASP A 30 -3.53 2.99 -6.34
N THR A 31 -4.21 1.87 -6.59
CA THR A 31 -3.59 0.70 -7.21
C THR A 31 -4.56 -0.03 -8.12
N ARG A 32 -4.03 -0.50 -9.25
CA ARG A 32 -4.70 -1.49 -10.11
C ARG A 32 -4.06 -2.83 -9.83
N ALA A 33 -4.86 -3.81 -9.44
CA ALA A 33 -4.37 -5.15 -9.15
C ALA A 33 -5.39 -6.21 -9.59
N ARG A 34 -4.89 -7.33 -10.10
CA ARG A 34 -5.68 -8.55 -10.24
C ARG A 34 -5.66 -9.32 -8.93
N MET A 35 -6.80 -9.88 -8.55
CA MET A 35 -7.00 -10.52 -7.25
C MET A 35 -7.47 -11.95 -7.38
N GLY A 36 -6.74 -12.87 -6.77
CA GLY A 36 -7.21 -14.21 -6.46
C GLY A 36 -7.24 -14.43 -4.95
N TYR A 37 -8.13 -15.29 -4.48
CA TYR A 37 -8.12 -15.72 -3.08
C TYR A 37 -8.37 -17.21 -2.95
N THR A 38 -7.77 -17.82 -1.92
CA THR A 38 -8.02 -19.19 -1.49
C THR A 38 -8.69 -19.15 -0.11
N ALA A 39 -9.82 -19.83 0.02
CA ALA A 39 -10.56 -19.98 1.25
C ALA A 39 -10.96 -21.45 1.44
N PRO A 40 -11.29 -21.91 2.67
CA PRO A 40 -11.72 -23.28 2.92
C PRO A 40 -12.93 -23.73 2.09
N ILE A 41 -13.79 -22.79 1.69
CA ILE A 41 -14.98 -23.05 0.87
C ILE A 41 -14.71 -23.02 -0.64
N GLY A 42 -13.47 -22.80 -1.07
CA GLY A 42 -13.04 -22.76 -2.47
C GLY A 42 -12.08 -21.60 -2.79
N SER A 43 -11.39 -21.73 -3.93
CA SER A 43 -10.52 -20.68 -4.48
C SER A 43 -11.23 -19.91 -5.59
N THR A 44 -10.89 -18.63 -5.73
CA THR A 44 -11.24 -17.81 -6.88
C THR A 44 -9.95 -17.41 -7.60
N ASP A 45 -9.84 -17.76 -8.88
CA ASP A 45 -8.91 -17.13 -9.81
C ASP A 45 -9.71 -16.08 -10.61
N GLN A 46 -9.98 -14.94 -9.96
CA GLN A 46 -10.59 -13.82 -10.67
C GLN A 46 -9.50 -13.12 -11.49
N ASP A 47 -9.50 -13.36 -12.79
CA ASP A 47 -8.61 -12.68 -13.75
C ASP A 47 -8.93 -11.16 -13.87
N ARG A 48 -9.95 -10.68 -13.17
CA ARG A 48 -10.45 -9.31 -13.29
C ARG A 48 -9.58 -8.33 -12.51
N ILE A 49 -9.05 -7.34 -13.22
CA ILE A 49 -8.37 -6.19 -12.63
C ILE A 49 -9.39 -5.35 -11.84
N ARG A 50 -8.99 -4.92 -10.65
CA ARG A 50 -9.71 -3.98 -9.80
C ARG A 50 -8.87 -2.74 -9.64
N HIS A 51 -9.53 -1.59 -9.73
CA HIS A 51 -8.98 -0.32 -9.29
C HIS A 51 -9.38 -0.14 -7.83
N LEU A 52 -8.38 -0.04 -6.95
CA LEU A 52 -8.55 0.12 -5.52
C LEU A 52 -7.93 1.44 -5.06
N THR A 53 -8.69 2.20 -4.29
CA THR A 53 -8.19 3.32 -3.50
C THR A 53 -8.36 2.94 -2.03
N VAL A 54 -7.27 2.66 -1.33
CA VAL A 54 -7.29 2.07 0.02
C VAL A 54 -6.42 2.89 0.96
N ALA A 55 -6.97 3.22 2.13
CA ALA A 55 -6.22 3.80 3.23
C ALA A 55 -5.42 2.69 3.93
N LEU A 56 -4.10 2.73 3.81
CA LEU A 56 -3.20 1.83 4.52
C LEU A 56 -2.85 2.38 5.90
N PRO A 57 -2.88 1.53 6.94
CA PRO A 57 -2.42 1.88 8.28
C PRO A 57 -0.96 2.37 8.32
N PRO A 58 -0.57 3.11 9.38
CA PRO A 58 0.79 3.64 9.54
C PRO A 58 1.91 2.58 9.44
N VAL A 59 1.67 1.36 9.93
CA VAL A 59 2.65 0.27 9.88
C VAL A 59 3.05 -0.10 8.45
N TYR A 60 2.09 -0.09 7.51
CA TYR A 60 2.36 -0.36 6.10
C TYR A 60 2.94 0.85 5.39
N ALA A 61 2.53 2.06 5.77
CA ALA A 61 3.16 3.29 5.29
C ALA A 61 4.66 3.33 5.62
N ALA A 62 5.01 3.02 6.87
CA ALA A 62 6.40 2.96 7.34
C ALA A 62 7.21 1.92 6.54
N ARG A 63 6.72 0.68 6.43
CA ARG A 63 7.40 -0.39 5.69
C ARG A 63 7.61 -0.05 4.21
N LEU A 64 6.62 0.60 3.57
CA LEU A 64 6.75 1.03 2.17
C LEU A 64 7.79 2.13 2.00
N PHE A 65 7.84 3.11 2.90
CA PHE A 65 8.86 4.16 2.86
C PHE A 65 10.25 3.63 3.15
N GLU A 66 10.41 2.77 4.15
CA GLU A 66 11.67 2.10 4.45
C GLU A 66 12.18 1.28 3.26
N ALA A 67 11.30 0.50 2.63
CA ALA A 67 11.64 -0.26 1.44
C ALA A 67 12.03 0.66 0.26
N GLN A 68 11.32 1.76 0.05
CA GLN A 68 11.66 2.75 -0.98
C GLN A 68 13.03 3.40 -0.72
N GLU A 69 13.34 3.75 0.53
CA GLU A 69 14.62 4.36 0.92
C GLU A 69 15.78 3.37 0.81
N ALA A 70 15.54 2.10 1.12
CA ALA A 70 16.50 1.01 0.92
C ALA A 70 16.71 0.64 -0.56
N SER A 71 16.11 1.37 -1.51
CA SER A 71 16.13 1.05 -2.94
C SER A 71 15.64 -0.37 -3.25
N ALA A 72 14.63 -0.84 -2.51
CA ALA A 72 14.06 -2.17 -2.68
C ALA A 72 13.52 -2.36 -4.10
N THR A 73 13.53 -3.61 -4.56
CA THR A 73 12.99 -3.95 -5.88
C THR A 73 11.49 -3.72 -5.92
N GLY A 74 10.94 -3.49 -7.11
CA GLY A 74 9.49 -3.36 -7.31
C GLY A 74 8.72 -4.56 -6.73
N GLN A 75 9.29 -5.77 -6.78
CA GLN A 75 8.70 -6.97 -6.21
C GLN A 75 8.52 -6.91 -4.69
N GLN A 76 9.48 -6.33 -3.96
CA GLN A 76 9.37 -6.19 -2.50
C GLN A 76 8.30 -5.16 -2.11
N LEU A 77 8.21 -4.05 -2.84
CA LEU A 77 7.14 -3.07 -2.66
C LEU A 77 5.76 -3.68 -2.95
N GLN A 78 5.68 -4.48 -4.01
CA GLN A 78 4.47 -5.23 -4.34
C GLN A 78 4.05 -6.21 -3.24
N GLN A 79 5.01 -6.91 -2.62
CA GLN A 79 4.73 -7.84 -1.53
C GLN A 79 4.18 -7.13 -0.29
N ILE A 80 4.79 -6.00 0.11
CA ILE A 80 4.31 -5.19 1.25
C ILE A 80 2.89 -4.67 0.99
N ALA A 81 2.61 -4.20 -0.23
CA ALA A 81 1.29 -3.71 -0.58
C ALA A 81 0.24 -4.83 -0.69
N ALA A 82 0.61 -6.00 -1.20
CA ALA A 82 -0.24 -7.17 -1.24
C ALA A 82 -0.67 -7.60 0.17
N GLU A 83 0.27 -7.59 1.11
CA GLU A 83 0.00 -7.86 2.53
C GLU A 83 -0.97 -6.81 3.12
N ALA A 84 -0.70 -5.53 2.88
CA ALA A 84 -1.54 -4.42 3.35
C ALA A 84 -2.98 -4.49 2.77
N LEU A 85 -3.11 -4.79 1.47
CA LEU A 85 -4.39 -4.94 0.82
C LEU A 85 -5.16 -6.19 1.31
N LYS A 86 -4.46 -7.29 1.60
CA LYS A 86 -5.09 -8.47 2.24
C LYS A 86 -5.73 -8.07 3.57
N GLU A 87 -4.98 -7.37 4.43
CA GLU A 87 -5.46 -6.99 5.76
C GLU A 87 -6.60 -5.95 5.70
N VAL A 88 -6.45 -4.91 4.89
CA VAL A 88 -7.39 -3.79 4.86
C VAL A 88 -8.61 -4.09 3.99
N TYR A 89 -8.41 -4.58 2.77
CA TYR A 89 -9.49 -4.71 1.79
C TYR A 89 -10.32 -5.98 2.01
N PHE A 90 -9.68 -7.09 2.35
CA PHE A 90 -10.38 -8.36 2.56
C PHE A 90 -10.76 -8.58 4.03
N GLN A 91 -9.84 -8.27 4.94
CA GLN A 91 -10.04 -8.57 6.36
C GLN A 91 -10.66 -7.42 7.15
N ASP A 92 -10.85 -6.23 6.55
CA ASP A 92 -11.40 -5.04 7.22
C ASP A 92 -10.65 -4.73 8.54
N GLY A 93 -9.32 -4.84 8.52
CA GLY A 93 -8.48 -4.71 9.71
C GLY A 93 -8.67 -5.85 10.73
N GLY A 94 -8.99 -7.06 10.25
CA GLY A 94 -9.24 -8.25 11.07
C GLY A 94 -10.69 -8.44 11.53
N ARG A 95 -11.62 -7.56 11.15
CA ARG A 95 -13.04 -7.62 11.55
C ARG A 95 -13.89 -8.54 10.67
N ARG A 96 -13.42 -8.90 9.49
CA ARG A 96 -14.09 -9.80 8.54
C ARG A 96 -13.08 -10.79 7.93
N ALA A 97 -13.56 -11.88 7.35
CA ALA A 97 -12.79 -12.79 6.50
C ALA A 97 -11.46 -13.33 7.08
N GLY A 98 -11.40 -13.60 8.39
CA GLY A 98 -10.23 -14.21 9.04
C GLY A 98 -9.85 -15.61 8.52
N SER A 99 -10.73 -16.26 7.75
CA SER A 99 -10.53 -17.57 7.14
C SER A 99 -9.92 -17.54 5.74
N LEU A 100 -9.49 -16.38 5.23
CA LEU A 100 -8.79 -16.32 3.94
C LEU A 100 -7.35 -16.81 4.09
N GLU A 101 -7.07 -17.98 3.52
CA GLU A 101 -5.77 -18.65 3.59
C GLU A 101 -4.73 -17.87 2.79
N GLU A 102 -5.06 -17.52 1.55
CA GLU A 102 -4.14 -16.82 0.64
C GLU A 102 -4.88 -15.76 -0.16
N VAL A 103 -4.27 -14.58 -0.32
CA VAL A 103 -4.72 -13.55 -1.27
C VAL A 103 -3.53 -13.20 -2.15
N ARG A 104 -3.71 -13.33 -3.46
CA ARG A 104 -2.67 -13.05 -4.45
C ARG A 104 -3.02 -11.77 -5.19
N PHE A 105 -2.10 -10.80 -5.12
CA PHE A 105 -2.16 -9.59 -5.94
C PHE A 105 -1.10 -9.70 -7.03
N THR A 106 -1.53 -9.71 -8.29
CA THR A 106 -0.61 -9.70 -9.44
C THR A 106 -0.76 -8.39 -10.20
N GLY A 107 0.37 -7.75 -10.52
CA GLY A 107 0.42 -6.56 -11.35
C GLY A 107 -0.09 -5.31 -10.64
N ILE A 108 0.51 -4.94 -9.51
CA ILE A 108 0.33 -3.60 -8.96
C ILE A 108 1.09 -2.63 -9.87
N GLU A 109 0.34 -1.90 -10.70
CA GLU A 109 0.91 -1.07 -11.77
C GLU A 109 1.26 0.36 -11.34
N HIS A 110 0.69 0.86 -10.25
CA HIS A 110 0.84 2.26 -9.84
C HIS A 110 0.84 2.39 -8.31
N PHE A 111 1.72 3.23 -7.79
CA PHE A 111 1.79 3.63 -6.39
C PHE A 111 1.89 5.16 -6.34
N GLU A 112 0.79 5.81 -6.03
CA GLU A 112 0.78 7.21 -5.62
C GLU A 112 0.52 7.31 -4.13
N PHE A 113 1.33 8.12 -3.45
CA PHE A 113 1.12 8.50 -2.06
C PHE A 113 0.52 9.90 -2.07
N ASP A 114 -0.70 10.03 -1.56
CA ASP A 114 -1.21 11.34 -1.16
C ASP A 114 -0.73 11.62 0.28
N LEU A 115 -0.07 12.77 0.49
CA LEU A 115 0.65 13.14 1.72
C LEU A 115 0.30 14.55 2.20
#